data_AF-A0AAD1X7T5-F1
#
_entry.id   AF-A0AAD1X7T5-F1
#
_cell.length_a   1.000
_cell.length_b   1.000
_cell.length_c   1.000
_cell.angle_alpha   90.00
_cell.angle_beta   90.00
_cell.angle_gamma   90.00
#
_symmetry.space_group_name_H-M   'P 1'
#
loop_
_entity.id
_entity.type
_entity.pdbx_description
1 polymer ?
#
loop_
_entity_poly.entity_id
_entity_poly.type
_entity_poly.pdbx_seq_one_letter_code
_entity_poly.pdbx_strand_id
1 'polypeptide(L)'
;MGKGKKKSKSKQINKNTTNPKDLKELGNKAFLNKLYEEAITYYTKAIDNAADDDEDKHVYFSNRAAAYFEMKEYEKSLEDAAKSVEIKDDFAKGYIRKAQAERELLLGEESLTSSEKAIEIDPDNEHARELYEECKQEWDDDHTVEESNPHKQRFNRLETWLKEGGSKYEKLKIRFYNPIYRGVHAAKKIRAGEEILLIPKEQIITLEMAEESPIGAKMMYHNVKPKLLSPKHGFLATYILQERLKGEESPFHPFIDILPKTFENFPIFFTEEERAYLEGSPFLAQVLEKIEDIKTDYDLICSVVPEYSQFTLNEFSEIRMMVSSRIFGMNIDGKKTDGFVPMADMLNHKRPKQTSWTYSDEKHGFVIEALKDIGRNEQVYDSYGKKCNSRFFLNYGFIVENNDGNEVPLKIYYPESDDKKDMKKEMIGDLSDFKKFRVTDNFNEGSMHEFMSWMRFVEYDENITLLIDYQARAASQTPVNDSDSEDGYNDPNKGFKAKDLPPLSIRNEKKVLLRMKLEAAKVEAGYPTTYEEDLALLEADEGLTFNTRNVLLMRSGEKKILRHLIETADIMLRYLDYGLTETRKQMKEDKLKKDQEVYIKKVIQPLIKMS
;
A
#
# COMPACT_ATOMS: atom_id res chain seq x y z
N MET A 1 -30.99 -59.90 -23.58
CA MET A 1 -31.28 -58.50 -23.98
C MET A 1 -30.22 -57.65 -23.29
N GLY A 2 -29.24 -56.99 -23.89
CA GLY A 2 -29.16 -56.31 -25.18
C GLY A 2 -28.66 -54.90 -24.89
N LYS A 3 -27.37 -54.61 -25.16
CA LYS A 3 -26.79 -53.28 -25.49
C LYS A 3 -25.30 -53.47 -25.79
N GLY A 4 -24.98 -53.62 -27.07
CA GLY A 4 -23.62 -53.78 -27.57
C GLY A 4 -22.84 -52.46 -27.49
N LYS A 5 -21.68 -52.49 -26.84
CA LYS A 5 -20.65 -51.45 -26.94
C LYS A 5 -20.01 -51.52 -28.33
N LYS A 6 -20.38 -50.64 -29.25
CA LYS A 6 -19.61 -50.39 -30.48
C LYS A 6 -18.25 -49.78 -30.08
N LYS A 7 -17.19 -50.58 -30.10
CA LYS A 7 -15.81 -50.06 -30.13
C LYS A 7 -15.59 -49.38 -31.48
N SER A 8 -15.48 -48.06 -31.48
CA SER A 8 -15.01 -47.28 -32.63
C SER A 8 -13.56 -47.69 -32.94
N LYS A 9 -13.30 -48.18 -34.16
CA LYS A 9 -11.95 -48.40 -34.68
C LYS A 9 -11.36 -47.02 -35.02
N SER A 10 -10.25 -46.63 -34.39
CA SER A 10 -9.51 -45.44 -34.81
C SER A 10 -8.99 -45.65 -36.24
N LYS A 11 -9.55 -44.94 -37.23
CA LYS A 11 -9.02 -44.87 -38.59
C LYS A 11 -7.58 -44.33 -38.51
N GLN A 12 -6.59 -45.04 -39.04
CA GLN A 12 -5.26 -44.48 -39.29
C GLN A 12 -5.40 -43.46 -40.43
N ILE A 13 -5.30 -42.17 -40.10
CA ILE A 13 -5.35 -41.08 -41.07
C ILE A 13 -3.97 -40.94 -41.72
N ASN A 14 -3.91 -40.91 -43.05
CA ASN A 14 -2.69 -40.72 -43.81
C ASN A 14 -2.18 -39.27 -43.62
N LYS A 15 -0.93 -39.11 -43.17
CA LYS A 15 -0.31 -37.79 -42.97
C LYS A 15 -0.16 -36.95 -44.26
N ASN A 16 -0.23 -37.58 -45.44
CA ASN A 16 -0.14 -36.92 -46.75
C ASN A 16 -1.51 -36.69 -47.41
N THR A 17 -2.60 -36.75 -46.65
CA THR A 17 -3.95 -36.46 -47.17
C THR A 17 -4.09 -34.98 -47.58
N THR A 18 -4.85 -34.73 -48.64
CA THR A 18 -5.32 -33.39 -49.03
C THR A 18 -6.78 -33.16 -48.67
N ASN A 19 -7.47 -34.16 -48.11
CA ASN A 19 -8.87 -34.04 -47.72
C ASN A 19 -8.99 -33.11 -46.48
N PRO A 20 -9.79 -32.03 -46.55
CA PRO A 20 -9.93 -31.06 -45.46
C PRO A 20 -10.37 -31.67 -44.12
N LYS A 21 -11.27 -32.66 -44.14
CA LYS A 21 -11.78 -33.30 -42.92
C LYS A 21 -10.70 -34.16 -42.25
N ASP A 22 -9.91 -34.88 -43.04
CA ASP A 22 -8.76 -35.65 -42.52
C ASP A 22 -7.67 -34.71 -41.98
N LEU A 23 -7.40 -33.60 -42.67
CA LEU A 23 -6.47 -32.56 -42.23
C LEU A 23 -6.91 -31.93 -40.91
N LYS A 24 -8.20 -31.61 -40.77
CA LYS A 24 -8.77 -31.14 -39.49
C LYS A 24 -8.55 -32.16 -38.38
N GLU A 25 -8.76 -33.46 -38.60
CA GLU A 25 -8.51 -34.47 -37.55
C GLU A 25 -7.03 -34.62 -37.20
N LEU A 26 -6.12 -34.46 -38.16
CA LEU A 26 -4.67 -34.36 -37.88
C LEU A 26 -4.36 -33.12 -37.03
N GLY A 27 -4.98 -31.98 -37.35
CA GLY A 27 -4.90 -30.75 -36.56
C GLY A 27 -5.43 -30.94 -35.13
N ASN A 28 -6.60 -31.58 -34.98
CA ASN A 28 -7.18 -31.91 -33.67
C ASN A 28 -6.23 -32.79 -32.85
N LYS A 29 -5.62 -33.79 -33.49
CA LYS A 29 -4.65 -34.66 -32.84
C LYS A 29 -3.40 -33.90 -32.42
N ALA A 30 -2.86 -33.03 -33.27
CA ALA A 30 -1.72 -32.19 -32.94
C ALA A 30 -2.06 -31.25 -31.77
N PHE A 31 -3.23 -30.61 -31.79
CA PHE A 31 -3.73 -29.73 -30.74
C PHE A 31 -3.85 -30.46 -29.39
N LEU A 32 -4.44 -31.66 -29.35
CA LEU A 32 -4.54 -32.47 -28.14
C LEU A 32 -3.16 -32.87 -27.57
N ASN A 33 -2.14 -32.99 -28.44
CA ASN A 33 -0.76 -33.23 -28.03
C ASN A 33 0.03 -31.94 -27.72
N LYS A 34 -0.65 -30.78 -27.67
CA LYS A 34 -0.06 -29.44 -27.46
C LYS A 34 0.98 -29.04 -28.52
N LEU A 35 0.91 -29.65 -29.70
CA LEU A 35 1.73 -29.31 -30.86
C LEU A 35 1.00 -28.23 -31.68
N TYR A 36 0.90 -27.02 -31.13
CA TYR A 36 0.03 -25.98 -31.66
C TYR A 36 0.47 -25.48 -33.05
N GLU A 37 1.77 -25.35 -33.31
CA GLU A 37 2.28 -24.99 -34.66
C GLU A 37 1.93 -26.05 -35.72
N GLU A 38 2.03 -27.33 -35.37
CA GLU A 38 1.65 -28.42 -36.27
C GLU A 38 0.12 -28.43 -36.48
N ALA A 39 -0.65 -28.15 -35.43
CA ALA A 39 -2.10 -28.01 -35.51
C ALA A 39 -2.50 -26.87 -36.45
N ILE A 40 -1.90 -25.69 -36.29
CA ILE A 40 -2.07 -24.53 -37.17
C ILE A 40 -1.76 -24.92 -38.62
N THR A 41 -0.65 -25.63 -38.85
CA THR A 41 -0.27 -26.08 -40.20
C THR A 41 -1.34 -26.98 -40.83
N TYR A 42 -1.87 -27.95 -40.10
CA TYR A 42 -2.92 -28.82 -40.62
C TYR A 42 -4.25 -28.11 -40.82
N TYR A 43 -4.65 -27.21 -39.91
CA TYR A 43 -5.88 -26.43 -40.10
C TYR A 43 -5.77 -25.45 -41.26
N THR A 44 -4.62 -24.80 -41.46
CA THR A 44 -4.36 -23.97 -42.64
C THR A 44 -4.49 -24.80 -43.92
N LYS A 45 -3.87 -25.98 -43.97
CA LYS A 45 -4.06 -26.89 -45.12
C LYS A 45 -5.53 -27.29 -45.28
N ALA A 46 -6.28 -27.51 -44.20
CA ALA A 46 -7.70 -27.83 -44.29
C ALA A 46 -8.50 -26.67 -44.90
N ILE A 47 -8.22 -25.43 -44.49
CA ILE A 47 -8.82 -24.20 -45.04
C ILE A 47 -8.47 -24.04 -46.52
N ASP A 48 -7.20 -24.21 -46.89
CA ASP A 48 -6.72 -24.03 -48.26
C ASP A 48 -7.26 -25.09 -49.24
N ASN A 49 -7.53 -26.31 -48.75
CA ASN A 49 -8.07 -27.42 -49.56
C ASN A 49 -9.60 -27.51 -49.50
N ALA A 50 -10.26 -26.69 -48.67
CA ALA A 50 -11.72 -26.66 -48.56
C ALA A 50 -12.33 -25.86 -49.71
N ALA A 51 -13.41 -26.38 -50.29
CA ALA A 51 -14.23 -25.60 -51.22
C ALA A 51 -14.83 -24.37 -50.51
N ASP A 52 -15.23 -23.36 -51.26
CA ASP A 52 -15.82 -22.15 -50.68
C ASP A 52 -17.16 -22.41 -49.97
N ASP A 53 -17.89 -23.43 -50.41
CA ASP A 53 -19.15 -23.92 -49.85
C ASP A 53 -18.99 -25.11 -48.90
N ASP A 54 -17.77 -25.43 -48.44
CA ASP A 54 -17.54 -26.52 -47.48
C ASP A 54 -18.26 -26.22 -46.14
N GLU A 55 -19.24 -27.07 -45.80
CA GLU A 55 -20.04 -26.96 -44.58
C GLU A 55 -19.19 -26.91 -43.29
N ASP A 56 -18.00 -27.51 -43.27
CA ASP A 56 -17.11 -27.57 -42.11
C ASP A 56 -16.06 -26.44 -42.09
N LYS A 57 -16.06 -25.52 -43.07
CA LYS A 57 -15.03 -24.46 -43.20
C LYS A 57 -14.96 -23.57 -41.95
N HIS A 58 -16.10 -23.21 -41.37
CA HIS A 58 -16.19 -22.48 -40.10
C HIS A 58 -15.48 -23.22 -38.94
N VAL A 59 -15.57 -24.56 -38.89
CA VAL A 59 -14.90 -25.37 -37.87
C VAL A 59 -13.39 -25.32 -38.03
N TYR A 60 -12.87 -25.32 -39.25
CA TYR A 60 -11.43 -25.23 -39.50
C TYR A 60 -10.86 -23.90 -38.97
N PHE A 61 -11.54 -22.79 -39.26
CA PHE A 61 -11.20 -21.47 -38.72
C PHE A 61 -11.29 -21.44 -37.18
N SER A 62 -12.39 -21.90 -36.58
CA SER A 62 -12.53 -21.94 -35.12
C SER A 62 -11.48 -22.80 -34.41
N ASN A 63 -11.08 -23.92 -35.02
CA ASN A 63 -10.04 -24.77 -34.47
C ASN A 63 -8.63 -24.15 -34.63
N ARG A 64 -8.37 -23.42 -35.72
CA ARG A 64 -7.12 -22.67 -35.89
C ARG A 64 -7.05 -21.47 -34.94
N ALA A 65 -8.16 -20.76 -34.74
CA ALA A 65 -8.29 -19.73 -33.71
C ALA A 65 -7.90 -20.27 -32.33
N ALA A 66 -8.42 -21.44 -31.95
CA ALA A 66 -8.05 -22.10 -30.70
C ALA A 66 -6.53 -22.36 -30.59
N ALA A 67 -5.88 -22.78 -31.68
CA ALA A 67 -4.45 -23.02 -31.69
C ALA A 67 -3.63 -21.71 -31.60
N TYR A 68 -4.06 -20.65 -32.26
CA TYR A 68 -3.48 -19.30 -32.10
C TYR A 68 -3.65 -18.77 -30.68
N PHE A 69 -4.81 -19.00 -30.06
CA PHE A 69 -5.07 -18.60 -28.68
C PHE A 69 -4.10 -19.25 -27.69
N GLU A 70 -3.86 -20.56 -27.81
CA GLU A 70 -2.89 -21.29 -26.96
C GLU A 70 -1.44 -20.81 -27.18
N MET A 71 -1.12 -20.32 -28.38
CA MET A 71 0.16 -19.68 -28.71
C MET A 71 0.23 -18.21 -28.26
N LYS A 72 -0.83 -17.67 -27.65
CA LYS A 72 -0.99 -16.25 -27.28
C LYS A 72 -0.94 -15.28 -28.47
N GLU A 73 -1.21 -15.76 -29.68
CA GLU A 73 -1.39 -14.93 -30.88
C GLU A 73 -2.85 -14.49 -30.96
N TYR A 74 -3.27 -13.66 -30.01
CA TYR A 74 -4.69 -13.35 -29.80
C TYR A 74 -5.32 -12.58 -30.95
N GLU A 75 -4.57 -11.73 -31.66
CA GLU A 75 -5.03 -11.00 -32.84
C GLU A 75 -5.39 -11.97 -33.98
N LYS A 76 -4.53 -12.96 -34.26
CA LYS A 76 -4.81 -14.00 -35.26
C LYS A 76 -5.94 -14.93 -34.82
N SER A 77 -6.02 -15.21 -33.52
CA SER A 77 -7.16 -15.93 -32.95
C SER A 77 -8.47 -15.19 -33.18
N LEU A 78 -8.49 -13.87 -32.99
CA LEU A 78 -9.66 -13.03 -33.22
C LEU A 78 -10.04 -13.01 -34.70
N GLU A 79 -9.07 -12.84 -35.61
CA GLU A 79 -9.30 -12.85 -37.05
C GLU A 79 -9.98 -14.17 -37.50
N ASP A 80 -9.42 -15.32 -37.10
CA ASP A 80 -10.00 -16.63 -37.44
C ASP A 80 -11.36 -16.85 -36.77
N ALA A 81 -11.54 -16.43 -35.52
CA ALA A 81 -12.82 -16.57 -34.82
C ALA A 81 -13.90 -15.70 -35.46
N ALA A 82 -13.57 -14.47 -35.86
CA ALA A 82 -14.45 -13.58 -36.61
C ALA A 82 -14.83 -14.20 -37.96
N LYS A 83 -13.86 -14.80 -38.68
CA LYS A 83 -14.17 -15.49 -39.94
C LYS A 83 -15.05 -16.71 -39.75
N SER A 84 -14.86 -17.44 -38.65
CA SER A 84 -15.72 -18.59 -38.30
C SER A 84 -17.17 -18.17 -38.13
N VAL A 85 -17.45 -17.07 -37.42
CA VAL A 85 -18.84 -16.61 -37.18
C VAL A 85 -19.43 -15.86 -38.38
N GLU A 86 -18.59 -15.32 -39.28
CA GLU A 86 -19.03 -14.78 -40.58
C GLU A 86 -19.53 -15.90 -41.50
N ILE A 87 -18.84 -17.05 -41.52
CA ILE A 87 -19.25 -18.21 -42.33
C ILE A 87 -20.49 -18.88 -41.74
N LYS A 88 -20.58 -18.93 -40.40
CA LYS A 88 -21.69 -19.58 -39.69
C LYS A 88 -22.04 -18.83 -38.40
N ASP A 89 -23.12 -18.05 -38.44
CA ASP A 89 -23.56 -17.15 -37.36
C ASP A 89 -24.37 -17.86 -36.25
N ASP A 90 -24.77 -19.12 -36.45
CA ASP A 90 -25.39 -19.98 -35.44
C ASP A 90 -24.38 -20.97 -34.80
N PHE A 91 -23.08 -20.64 -34.85
CA PHE A 91 -22.02 -21.47 -34.27
C PHE A 91 -21.49 -20.93 -32.95
N ALA A 92 -22.08 -21.39 -31.83
CA ALA A 92 -21.71 -20.96 -30.47
C ALA A 92 -20.22 -21.05 -30.17
N LYS A 93 -19.54 -22.14 -30.59
CA LYS A 93 -18.09 -22.30 -30.36
C LYS A 93 -17.26 -21.24 -31.09
N GLY A 94 -17.71 -20.73 -32.24
CA GLY A 94 -17.07 -19.61 -32.94
C GLY A 94 -17.11 -18.34 -32.09
N TYR A 95 -18.28 -18.01 -31.55
CA TYR A 95 -18.46 -16.87 -30.64
C TYR A 95 -17.69 -17.02 -29.33
N ILE A 96 -17.61 -18.22 -28.75
CA ILE A 96 -16.74 -18.50 -27.60
C ILE A 96 -15.28 -18.15 -27.93
N ARG A 97 -14.75 -18.59 -29.08
CA ARG A 97 -13.37 -18.26 -29.48
C ARG A 97 -13.17 -16.76 -29.69
N LYS A 98 -14.17 -16.10 -30.28
CA LYS A 98 -14.16 -14.67 -30.55
C LYS A 98 -14.11 -13.87 -29.24
N ALA A 99 -15.03 -14.16 -28.32
CA ALA A 99 -15.07 -13.56 -26.98
C ALA A 99 -13.78 -13.82 -26.18
N GLN A 100 -13.23 -15.04 -26.22
CA GLN A 100 -11.96 -15.35 -25.56
C GLN A 100 -10.81 -14.48 -26.08
N ALA A 101 -10.69 -14.34 -27.40
CA ALA A 101 -9.65 -13.53 -28.01
C ALA A 101 -9.84 -12.03 -27.71
N GLU A 102 -11.07 -11.51 -27.85
CA GLU A 102 -11.44 -10.13 -27.50
C GLU A 102 -11.09 -9.81 -26.04
N ARG A 103 -11.40 -10.72 -25.12
CA ARG A 103 -11.09 -10.57 -23.69
C ARG A 103 -9.59 -10.48 -23.41
N GLU A 104 -8.76 -11.28 -24.08
CA GLU A 104 -7.29 -11.21 -23.95
C GLU A 104 -6.67 -10.00 -24.65
N LEU A 105 -7.38 -9.43 -25.63
CA LEU A 105 -7.03 -8.17 -26.30
C LEU A 105 -7.56 -6.92 -25.57
N LEU A 106 -8.24 -7.11 -24.43
CA LEU A 106 -8.85 -6.04 -23.62
C LEU A 106 -9.99 -5.28 -24.33
N LEU A 107 -10.67 -5.95 -25.26
CA LEU A 107 -11.86 -5.47 -25.97
C LEU A 107 -13.13 -5.89 -25.17
N GLY A 108 -13.40 -5.17 -24.08
CA GLY A 108 -14.40 -5.56 -23.08
C GLY A 108 -15.83 -5.60 -23.60
N GLU A 109 -16.25 -4.59 -24.36
CA GLU A 109 -17.62 -4.46 -24.90
C GLU A 109 -17.89 -5.54 -25.94
N GLU A 110 -16.92 -5.73 -26.84
CA GLU A 110 -16.97 -6.73 -27.90
C GLU A 110 -16.98 -8.14 -27.31
N SER A 111 -16.13 -8.39 -26.30
CA SER A 111 -16.08 -9.67 -25.59
C SER A 111 -17.41 -9.98 -24.89
N LEU A 112 -18.05 -8.99 -24.25
CA LEU A 112 -19.36 -9.17 -23.62
C LEU A 112 -20.42 -9.50 -24.68
N THR A 113 -20.45 -8.75 -25.77
CA THR A 113 -21.40 -8.96 -26.89
C THR A 113 -21.23 -10.34 -27.52
N SER A 114 -19.99 -10.75 -27.81
CA SER A 114 -19.69 -12.06 -28.40
C SER A 114 -20.02 -13.22 -27.45
N SER A 115 -19.77 -13.06 -26.14
CA SER A 115 -20.11 -14.10 -25.15
C SER A 115 -21.61 -14.21 -24.92
N GLU A 116 -22.35 -13.09 -24.94
CA GLU A 116 -23.82 -13.07 -24.92
C GLU A 116 -24.38 -13.82 -26.13
N LYS A 117 -23.82 -13.58 -27.32
CA LYS A 117 -24.24 -14.30 -28.52
C LYS A 117 -24.00 -15.82 -28.43
N ALA A 118 -22.92 -16.24 -27.78
CA ALA A 118 -22.64 -17.66 -27.58
C ALA A 118 -23.71 -18.34 -26.71
N ILE A 119 -24.16 -17.70 -25.64
CA ILE A 119 -25.21 -18.25 -24.75
C ILE A 119 -26.62 -18.18 -25.36
N GLU A 120 -26.88 -17.23 -26.27
CA GLU A 120 -28.13 -17.20 -27.04
C GLU A 120 -28.25 -18.42 -27.97
N ILE A 121 -27.14 -18.83 -28.58
CA ILE A 121 -27.09 -19.94 -29.55
C ILE A 121 -27.12 -21.29 -28.84
N ASP A 122 -26.35 -21.44 -27.75
CA ASP A 122 -26.24 -22.70 -27.00
C ASP A 122 -26.34 -22.44 -25.48
N PRO A 123 -27.57 -22.27 -24.93
CA PRO A 123 -27.78 -21.93 -23.52
C PRO A 123 -27.30 -23.00 -22.53
N ASP A 124 -27.23 -24.26 -22.96
CA ASP A 124 -26.80 -25.39 -22.14
C ASP A 124 -25.27 -25.53 -22.09
N ASN A 125 -24.53 -24.69 -22.83
CA ASN A 125 -23.08 -24.70 -22.86
C ASN A 125 -22.49 -24.06 -21.60
N GLU A 126 -22.04 -24.90 -20.67
CA GLU A 126 -21.45 -24.45 -19.40
C GLU A 126 -20.28 -23.48 -19.61
N HIS A 127 -19.40 -23.75 -20.58
CA HIS A 127 -18.24 -22.89 -20.88
C HIS A 127 -18.64 -21.52 -21.45
N ALA A 128 -19.68 -21.47 -22.30
CA ALA A 128 -20.20 -20.19 -22.80
C ALA A 128 -20.80 -19.34 -21.68
N ARG A 129 -21.56 -19.98 -20.78
CA ARG A 129 -22.17 -19.32 -19.62
C ARG A 129 -21.11 -18.80 -18.66
N GLU A 130 -20.11 -19.59 -18.31
CA GLU A 130 -18.98 -19.14 -17.47
C GLU A 130 -18.27 -17.93 -18.10
N LEU A 131 -17.97 -18.00 -19.40
CA LEU A 131 -17.32 -16.88 -20.10
C LEU A 131 -18.19 -15.61 -20.10
N TYR A 132 -19.50 -15.74 -20.36
CA TYR A 132 -20.42 -14.60 -20.30
C TYR A 132 -20.47 -13.97 -18.92
N GLU A 133 -20.62 -14.78 -17.86
CA GLU A 133 -20.65 -14.26 -16.48
C GLU A 133 -19.33 -13.56 -16.11
N GLU A 134 -18.18 -14.11 -16.52
CA GLU A 134 -16.88 -13.47 -16.31
C GLU A 134 -16.75 -12.14 -17.08
N CYS A 135 -17.16 -12.10 -18.35
CA CYS A 135 -17.14 -10.89 -19.18
C CYS A 135 -18.08 -9.82 -18.62
N LYS A 136 -19.29 -10.23 -18.21
CA LYS A 136 -20.31 -9.35 -17.66
C LYS A 136 -19.86 -8.76 -16.32
N GLN A 137 -19.36 -9.58 -15.41
CA GLN A 137 -18.85 -9.11 -14.13
C GLN A 137 -17.70 -8.11 -14.32
N GLU A 138 -16.74 -8.44 -15.20
CA GLU A 138 -15.62 -7.55 -15.51
C GLU A 138 -16.10 -6.21 -16.11
N TRP A 139 -17.07 -6.26 -17.02
CA TRP A 139 -17.69 -5.09 -17.63
C TRP A 139 -18.42 -4.22 -16.61
N ASP A 140 -19.31 -4.81 -15.82
CA ASP A 140 -20.12 -4.13 -14.80
C ASP A 140 -19.22 -3.45 -13.76
N ASP A 141 -18.16 -4.14 -13.33
CA ASP A 141 -17.18 -3.60 -12.38
C ASP A 141 -16.40 -2.39 -12.93
N ASP A 142 -16.10 -2.37 -14.23
CA ASP A 142 -15.32 -1.30 -14.88
C ASP A 142 -16.19 -0.13 -15.35
N HIS A 143 -17.51 -0.32 -15.42
CA HIS A 143 -18.49 0.67 -15.89
C HIS A 143 -19.43 1.18 -14.79
N THR A 144 -19.01 1.13 -13.52
CA THR A 144 -19.74 1.74 -12.39
C THR A 144 -19.86 3.27 -12.50
N VAL A 145 -19.01 3.89 -13.32
CA VAL A 145 -19.01 5.32 -13.61
C VAL A 145 -19.15 5.54 -15.13
N GLU A 146 -20.10 6.37 -15.52
CA GLU A 146 -20.40 6.69 -16.93
C GLU A 146 -19.19 7.26 -17.68
N GLU A 147 -19.07 6.92 -18.97
CA GLU A 147 -17.99 7.41 -19.85
C GLU A 147 -18.03 8.92 -20.10
N SER A 148 -19.22 9.51 -20.02
CA SER A 148 -19.46 10.96 -20.09
C SER A 148 -18.87 11.71 -18.89
N ASN A 149 -18.53 11.01 -17.80
CA ASN A 149 -18.07 11.63 -16.58
C ASN A 149 -16.76 12.41 -16.81
N PRO A 150 -16.70 13.71 -16.48
CA PRO A 150 -15.51 14.52 -16.73
C PRO A 150 -14.24 13.99 -16.04
N HIS A 151 -14.38 13.33 -14.89
CA HIS A 151 -13.25 12.70 -14.22
C HIS A 151 -12.71 11.53 -15.03
N LYS A 152 -13.56 10.65 -15.55
CA LYS A 152 -13.14 9.51 -16.39
C LYS A 152 -12.46 9.98 -17.68
N GLN A 153 -13.00 11.02 -18.33
CA GLN A 153 -12.37 11.63 -19.52
C GLN A 153 -10.96 12.18 -19.26
N ARG A 154 -10.67 12.69 -18.07
CA ARG A 154 -9.30 13.10 -17.69
C ARG A 154 -8.34 11.91 -17.65
N PHE A 155 -8.80 10.77 -17.14
CA PHE A 155 -7.99 9.55 -17.11
C PHE A 155 -7.76 8.97 -18.51
N ASN A 156 -8.74 9.05 -19.41
CA ASN A 156 -8.52 8.65 -20.80
C ASN A 156 -7.42 9.49 -21.46
N ARG A 157 -7.37 10.81 -21.17
CA ARG A 157 -6.27 11.68 -21.63
C ARG A 157 -4.93 11.28 -21.02
N LEU A 158 -4.90 10.95 -19.73
CA LEU A 158 -3.69 10.41 -19.07
C LEU A 158 -3.22 9.13 -19.77
N GLU A 159 -4.10 8.17 -20.02
CA GLU A 159 -3.74 6.88 -20.62
C GLU A 159 -3.18 7.05 -22.03
N THR A 160 -3.76 7.93 -22.83
CA THR A 160 -3.22 8.32 -24.14
C THR A 160 -1.81 8.92 -23.99
N TRP A 161 -1.63 9.90 -23.10
CA TRP A 161 -0.33 10.52 -22.85
C TRP A 161 0.72 9.52 -22.35
N LEU A 162 0.34 8.58 -21.49
CA LEU A 162 1.22 7.49 -21.03
C LEU A 162 1.66 6.60 -22.18
N LYS A 163 0.74 6.18 -23.05
CA LYS A 163 1.04 5.33 -24.21
C LYS A 163 1.95 6.05 -25.21
N GLU A 164 1.64 7.30 -25.53
CA GLU A 164 2.43 8.13 -26.46
C GLU A 164 3.84 8.42 -25.92
N GLY A 165 3.98 8.58 -24.60
CA GLY A 165 5.27 8.78 -23.93
C GLY A 165 6.09 7.50 -23.72
N GLY A 166 5.59 6.33 -24.13
CA GLY A 166 6.32 5.06 -24.08
C GLY A 166 6.17 4.28 -22.77
N SER A 167 5.23 4.67 -21.89
CA SER A 167 4.90 3.89 -20.70
C SER A 167 4.31 2.53 -21.07
N LYS A 168 4.70 1.49 -20.32
CA LYS A 168 4.20 0.12 -20.47
C LYS A 168 3.40 -0.27 -19.23
N TYR A 169 2.13 -0.60 -19.42
CA TYR A 169 1.20 -0.94 -18.34
C TYR A 169 0.05 -1.83 -18.84
N GLU A 170 0.25 -2.60 -19.90
CA GLU A 170 -0.77 -3.36 -20.63
C GLU A 170 -1.44 -4.47 -19.80
N LYS A 171 -0.88 -4.77 -18.62
CA LYS A 171 -1.44 -5.70 -17.64
C LYS A 171 -2.26 -5.01 -16.56
N LEU A 172 -2.34 -3.68 -16.58
CA LEU A 172 -3.02 -2.87 -15.59
C LEU A 172 -4.17 -2.10 -16.25
N LYS A 173 -5.22 -1.85 -15.48
CA LYS A 173 -6.34 -0.98 -15.84
C LYS A 173 -6.77 -0.17 -14.63
N ILE A 174 -7.34 1.00 -14.86
CA ILE A 174 -7.89 1.85 -13.80
C ILE A 174 -9.37 1.50 -13.63
N ARG A 175 -9.76 1.14 -12.41
CA ARG A 175 -11.15 0.94 -12.03
C ARG A 175 -11.63 2.10 -11.19
N PHE A 176 -12.79 2.65 -11.54
CA PHE A 176 -13.52 3.58 -10.69
C PHE A 176 -14.54 2.78 -9.89
N TYR A 177 -14.63 3.07 -8.59
CA TYR A 177 -15.70 2.54 -7.72
C TYR A 177 -16.82 3.55 -7.56
N ASN A 178 -16.47 4.84 -7.72
CA ASN A 178 -17.35 6.00 -7.78
C ASN A 178 -16.55 7.16 -8.40
N PRO A 179 -17.14 8.35 -8.63
CA PRO A 179 -16.44 9.46 -9.27
C PRO A 179 -15.18 9.97 -8.55
N ILE A 180 -15.01 9.67 -7.26
CA ILE A 180 -13.90 10.17 -6.43
C ILE A 180 -12.92 9.07 -5.95
N TYR A 181 -13.31 7.80 -6.05
CA TYR A 181 -12.51 6.66 -5.57
C TYR A 181 -12.23 5.65 -6.69
N ARG A 182 -10.96 5.25 -6.76
CA ARG A 182 -10.41 4.41 -7.83
C ARG A 182 -9.35 3.45 -7.29
N GLY A 183 -9.04 2.44 -8.08
CA GLY A 183 -7.91 1.53 -7.85
C GLY A 183 -7.31 1.07 -9.16
N VAL A 184 -6.08 0.56 -9.09
CA VAL A 184 -5.42 -0.09 -10.23
C VAL A 184 -5.64 -1.59 -10.14
N HIS A 185 -6.13 -2.20 -11.21
CA HIS A 185 -6.49 -3.60 -11.30
C HIS A 185 -5.68 -4.32 -12.37
N ALA A 186 -5.52 -5.62 -12.22
CA ALA A 186 -4.92 -6.46 -13.22
C ALA A 186 -5.88 -6.63 -14.41
N ALA A 187 -5.54 -6.07 -15.57
CA ALA A 187 -6.27 -6.28 -16.82
C ALA A 187 -6.09 -7.71 -17.36
N LYS A 188 -4.95 -8.35 -17.01
CA LYS A 188 -4.61 -9.73 -17.36
C LYS A 188 -4.07 -10.43 -16.11
N LYS A 189 -3.99 -11.77 -16.15
CA LYS A 189 -3.30 -12.51 -15.07
C LYS A 189 -1.83 -12.11 -15.03
N ILE A 190 -1.34 -11.78 -13.84
CA ILE A 190 0.05 -11.38 -13.57
C ILE A 190 0.73 -12.49 -12.78
N ARG A 191 1.96 -12.86 -13.16
CA ARG A 191 2.78 -13.82 -12.41
C ARG A 191 3.81 -13.12 -11.53
N ALA A 192 4.22 -13.78 -10.46
CA ALA A 192 5.34 -13.33 -9.64
C ALA A 192 6.62 -13.13 -10.49
N GLY A 193 7.32 -12.02 -10.26
CA GLY A 193 8.53 -11.62 -10.99
C GLY A 193 8.27 -10.92 -12.32
N GLU A 194 7.01 -10.77 -12.75
CA GLU A 194 6.71 -10.01 -13.97
C GLU A 194 6.79 -8.51 -13.72
N GLU A 195 7.40 -7.80 -14.68
CA GLU A 195 7.23 -6.35 -14.83
C GLU A 195 5.78 -6.06 -15.22
N ILE A 196 5.16 -5.15 -14.49
CA ILE A 196 3.76 -4.74 -14.67
C ILE A 196 3.62 -3.25 -15.00
N LEU A 197 4.64 -2.45 -14.70
CA LEU A 197 4.67 -1.03 -15.00
C LEU A 197 6.10 -0.61 -15.37
N LEU A 198 6.23 0.16 -16.44
CA LEU A 198 7.40 0.97 -16.76
C LEU A 198 6.93 2.38 -17.10
N ILE A 199 7.41 3.38 -16.36
CA ILE A 199 7.20 4.81 -16.62
C ILE A 199 8.55 5.44 -17.01
N PRO A 200 8.73 5.91 -18.25
CA PRO A 200 9.95 6.58 -18.70
C PRO A 200 10.28 7.84 -17.89
N LYS A 201 11.57 8.18 -17.78
CA LYS A 201 12.07 9.35 -17.05
C LYS A 201 11.35 10.65 -17.45
N GLU A 202 11.05 10.79 -18.73
CA GLU A 202 10.43 11.98 -19.33
C GLU A 202 8.99 12.21 -18.84
N GLN A 203 8.35 11.16 -18.30
CA GLN A 203 6.99 11.21 -17.76
C GLN A 203 6.97 11.31 -16.22
N ILE A 204 8.13 11.45 -15.58
CA ILE A 204 8.26 11.57 -14.12
C ILE A 204 8.55 13.04 -13.77
N ILE A 205 7.80 13.58 -12.81
CA ILE A 205 8.10 14.89 -12.22
C ILE A 205 9.13 14.67 -11.11
N THR A 206 10.31 15.26 -11.25
CA THR A 206 11.42 15.11 -10.28
C THR A 206 11.60 16.35 -9.41
N LEU A 207 12.28 16.19 -8.27
CA LEU A 207 12.64 17.31 -7.40
C LEU A 207 13.53 18.32 -8.11
N GLU A 208 14.41 17.88 -9.01
CA GLU A 208 15.27 18.73 -9.82
C GLU A 208 14.45 19.70 -10.69
N MET A 209 13.41 19.20 -11.37
CA MET A 209 12.50 20.05 -12.15
C MET A 209 11.85 21.12 -11.27
N ALA A 210 11.50 20.77 -10.03
CA ALA A 210 10.95 21.73 -9.08
C ALA A 210 11.98 22.77 -8.63
N GLU A 211 13.23 22.36 -8.36
CA GLU A 211 14.34 23.24 -7.99
C GLU A 211 14.76 24.19 -9.12
N GLU A 212 14.63 23.76 -10.37
CA GLU A 212 14.97 24.54 -11.57
C GLU A 212 13.81 25.41 -12.08
N SER A 213 12.61 25.23 -11.53
CA SER A 213 11.43 26.03 -11.90
C SER A 213 11.60 27.52 -11.58
N PRO A 214 10.85 28.44 -12.22
CA PRO A 214 10.99 29.88 -11.98
C PRO A 214 10.95 30.30 -10.50
N ILE A 215 10.04 29.72 -9.71
CA ILE A 215 9.97 29.96 -8.25
C ILE A 215 11.04 29.14 -7.51
N GLY A 216 11.24 27.88 -7.88
CA GLY A 216 12.24 27.00 -7.24
C GLY A 216 13.66 27.54 -7.32
N ALA A 217 14.06 28.06 -8.48
CA ALA A 217 15.39 28.63 -8.70
C ALA A 217 15.62 29.86 -7.78
N LYS A 218 14.58 30.66 -7.55
CA LYS A 218 14.62 31.79 -6.59
C LYS A 218 14.71 31.30 -5.15
N MET A 219 13.93 30.26 -4.79
CA MET A 219 14.04 29.61 -3.48
C MET A 219 15.47 29.07 -3.24
N MET A 220 16.09 28.47 -4.26
CA MET A 220 17.48 28.01 -4.20
C MET A 220 18.47 29.18 -4.05
N TYR A 221 18.30 30.25 -4.84
CA TYR A 221 19.12 31.47 -4.75
C TYR A 221 19.09 32.09 -3.34
N HIS A 222 17.92 32.11 -2.68
CA HIS A 222 17.76 32.61 -1.31
C HIS A 222 18.09 31.60 -0.21
N ASN A 223 18.65 30.44 -0.58
CA ASN A 223 19.02 29.35 0.33
C ASN A 223 17.87 28.93 1.25
N VAL A 224 16.68 28.74 0.66
CA VAL A 224 15.45 28.37 1.38
C VAL A 224 15.41 26.89 1.74
N LYS A 225 15.99 26.03 0.89
CA LYS A 225 15.96 24.56 1.05
C LYS A 225 16.33 24.07 2.46
N PRO A 226 17.46 24.46 3.09
CA PRO A 226 17.79 24.00 4.45
C PRO A 226 16.96 24.68 5.56
N LYS A 227 16.18 25.72 5.23
CA LYS A 227 15.36 26.48 6.18
C LYS A 227 13.92 25.98 6.25
N LEU A 228 13.46 25.23 5.25
CA LEU A 228 12.14 24.62 5.24
C LEU A 228 12.08 23.45 6.21
N LEU A 229 10.94 23.31 6.90
CA LEU A 229 10.60 22.15 7.72
C LEU A 229 10.39 20.91 6.86
N SER A 230 9.87 21.08 5.64
CA SER A 230 9.67 19.99 4.67
C SER A 230 10.22 20.36 3.28
N PRO A 231 11.55 20.38 3.08
CA PRO A 231 12.16 20.93 1.86
C PRO A 231 11.61 20.33 0.56
N LYS A 232 11.69 19.01 0.38
CA LYS A 232 11.21 18.36 -0.84
C LYS A 232 9.73 18.57 -1.11
N HIS A 233 8.91 18.62 -0.05
CA HIS A 233 7.48 18.84 -0.19
C HIS A 233 7.17 20.28 -0.58
N GLY A 234 7.89 21.26 -0.02
CA GLY A 234 7.76 22.66 -0.37
C GLY A 234 8.09 22.93 -1.84
N PHE A 235 9.23 22.42 -2.31
CA PHE A 235 9.65 22.56 -3.72
C PHE A 235 8.68 21.89 -4.70
N LEU A 236 8.31 20.63 -4.46
CA LEU A 236 7.36 19.95 -5.35
C LEU A 236 5.97 20.60 -5.29
N ALA A 237 5.54 21.14 -4.15
CA ALA A 237 4.26 21.84 -4.06
C ALA A 237 4.26 23.16 -4.85
N THR A 238 5.34 23.95 -4.76
CA THR A 238 5.47 25.17 -5.56
C THR A 238 5.54 24.86 -7.05
N TYR A 239 6.18 23.76 -7.44
CA TYR A 239 6.23 23.30 -8.83
C TYR A 239 4.84 22.93 -9.37
N ILE A 240 4.10 22.07 -8.67
CA ILE A 240 2.78 21.64 -9.15
C ILE A 240 1.81 22.82 -9.29
N LEU A 241 1.86 23.80 -8.38
CA LEU A 241 1.03 25.00 -8.50
C LEU A 241 1.38 25.85 -9.72
N GLN A 242 2.67 26.02 -10.03
CA GLN A 242 3.11 26.69 -11.26
C GLN A 242 2.65 25.93 -12.52
N GLU A 243 2.79 24.60 -12.54
CA GLU A 243 2.37 23.78 -13.68
C GLU A 243 0.84 23.75 -13.85
N ARG A 244 0.08 23.83 -12.76
CA ARG A 244 -1.39 23.98 -12.83
C ARG A 244 -1.81 25.27 -13.53
N LEU A 245 -1.13 26.39 -13.27
CA LEU A 245 -1.43 27.67 -13.93
C LEU A 245 -1.19 27.63 -15.44
N LYS A 246 -0.21 26.83 -15.89
CA LYS A 246 0.09 26.67 -17.33
C LYS A 246 -1.02 25.93 -18.08
N GLY A 247 -1.87 25.17 -17.39
CA GLY A 247 -2.91 24.37 -18.04
C GLY A 247 -2.30 23.44 -19.09
N GLU A 248 -2.89 23.40 -20.29
CA GLU A 248 -2.46 22.55 -21.40
C GLU A 248 -1.06 22.86 -21.94
N GLU A 249 -0.47 24.02 -21.61
CA GLU A 249 0.92 24.34 -21.95
C GLU A 249 1.93 23.53 -21.13
N SER A 250 1.51 22.94 -20.00
CA SER A 250 2.36 22.03 -19.23
C SER A 250 2.47 20.67 -19.92
N PRO A 251 3.69 20.13 -20.14
CA PRO A 251 3.86 18.78 -20.68
C PRO A 251 3.32 17.69 -19.72
N PHE A 252 3.13 18.04 -18.44
CA PHE A 252 2.57 17.16 -17.41
C PHE A 252 1.09 17.41 -17.17
N HIS A 253 0.42 18.26 -17.97
CA HIS A 253 -1.00 18.57 -17.79
C HIS A 253 -1.90 17.33 -17.67
N PRO A 254 -1.76 16.28 -18.52
CA PRO A 254 -2.62 15.08 -18.41
C PRO A 254 -2.49 14.38 -17.04
N PHE A 255 -1.31 14.40 -16.44
CA PHE A 255 -1.08 13.85 -15.11
C PHE A 255 -1.55 14.80 -14.00
N ILE A 256 -1.24 16.09 -14.10
CA ILE A 256 -1.62 17.07 -13.07
C ILE A 256 -3.14 17.24 -12.99
N ASP A 257 -3.85 17.08 -14.11
CA ASP A 257 -5.29 17.23 -14.16
C ASP A 257 -6.04 16.08 -13.46
N ILE A 258 -5.47 14.87 -13.40
CA ILE A 258 -6.07 13.73 -12.68
C ILE A 258 -5.78 13.70 -11.18
N LEU A 259 -4.90 14.58 -10.70
CA LEU A 259 -4.57 14.66 -9.29
C LEU A 259 -5.80 15.05 -8.47
N PRO A 260 -5.90 14.62 -7.19
CA PRO A 260 -7.04 14.91 -6.34
C PRO A 260 -7.40 16.41 -6.33
N LYS A 261 -8.71 16.67 -6.37
CA LYS A 261 -9.28 18.02 -6.35
C LYS A 261 -9.88 18.38 -4.99
N THR A 262 -10.07 17.39 -4.11
CA THR A 262 -10.59 17.57 -2.75
C THR A 262 -9.66 16.90 -1.74
N PHE A 263 -9.54 17.52 -0.57
CA PHE A 263 -8.64 17.10 0.51
C PHE A 263 -9.33 17.03 1.87
N GLU A 264 -10.67 17.07 1.88
CA GLU A 264 -11.51 17.08 3.08
C GLU A 264 -11.26 15.89 4.01
N ASN A 265 -10.72 14.79 3.48
CA ASN A 265 -10.37 13.59 4.26
C ASN A 265 -9.04 13.70 5.02
N PHE A 266 -8.24 14.74 4.78
CA PHE A 266 -7.02 14.99 5.55
C PHE A 266 -7.36 15.79 6.81
N PRO A 267 -6.97 15.34 8.01
CA PRO A 267 -7.33 15.99 9.27
C PRO A 267 -7.01 17.48 9.39
N ILE A 268 -6.02 17.98 8.64
CA ILE A 268 -5.67 19.40 8.66
C ILE A 268 -6.76 20.30 8.05
N PHE A 269 -7.63 19.75 7.20
CA PHE A 269 -8.75 20.46 6.55
C PHE A 269 -10.10 20.20 7.22
N PHE A 270 -10.12 19.46 8.33
CA PHE A 270 -11.37 19.17 9.04
C PHE A 270 -12.10 20.43 9.46
N THR A 271 -13.41 20.34 9.53
CA THR A 271 -14.26 21.35 10.16
C THR A 271 -14.02 21.41 11.66
N GLU A 272 -14.53 22.44 12.34
CA GLU A 272 -14.47 22.50 13.80
C GLU A 272 -15.23 21.34 14.46
N GLU A 273 -16.36 20.92 13.87
CA GLU A 273 -17.15 19.78 14.34
C GLU A 273 -16.37 18.47 14.23
N GLU A 274 -15.75 18.19 13.09
CA GLU A 274 -14.92 16.99 12.91
C GLU A 274 -13.69 16.99 13.82
N ARG A 275 -13.06 18.15 14.03
CA ARG A 275 -11.95 18.28 15.00
C ARG A 275 -12.40 18.03 16.44
N ALA A 276 -13.64 18.37 16.80
CA ALA A 276 -14.15 18.11 18.15
C ALA A 276 -14.19 16.60 18.48
N TYR A 277 -14.38 15.73 17.49
CA TYR A 277 -14.31 14.28 17.73
C TYR A 277 -12.91 13.78 18.14
N LEU A 278 -11.85 14.56 17.86
CA LEU A 278 -10.48 14.29 18.29
C LEU A 278 -10.13 14.87 19.66
N GLU A 279 -11.09 15.44 20.39
CA GLU A 279 -10.86 15.94 21.75
C GLU A 279 -10.27 14.84 22.66
N GLY A 280 -9.26 15.21 23.44
CA GLY A 280 -8.50 14.29 24.30
C GLY A 280 -7.43 13.47 23.58
N SER A 281 -7.55 13.27 22.26
CA SER A 281 -6.57 12.50 21.48
C SER A 281 -5.24 13.25 21.35
N PRO A 282 -4.10 12.60 21.63
CA PRO A 282 -2.78 13.14 21.29
C PRO A 282 -2.58 13.40 19.80
N PHE A 283 -3.42 12.81 18.94
CA PHE A 283 -3.42 13.06 17.50
C PHE A 283 -3.83 14.50 17.16
N LEU A 284 -4.75 15.11 17.91
CA LEU A 284 -5.19 16.49 17.65
C LEU A 284 -4.02 17.48 17.68
N ALA A 285 -3.11 17.33 18.65
CA ALA A 285 -1.91 18.15 18.73
C ALA A 285 -1.01 17.98 17.49
N GLN A 286 -0.91 16.77 16.93
CA GLN A 286 -0.13 16.51 15.71
C GLN A 286 -0.78 17.16 14.47
N VAL A 287 -2.11 17.21 14.41
CA VAL A 287 -2.84 17.91 13.33
C VAL A 287 -2.57 19.41 13.40
N LEU A 288 -2.65 20.01 14.59
CA LEU A 288 -2.42 21.44 14.78
C LEU A 288 -0.96 21.83 14.51
N GLU A 289 0.00 21.04 14.99
CA GLU A 289 1.42 21.20 14.67
C GLU A 289 1.64 21.15 13.16
N LYS A 290 0.97 20.22 12.46
CA LYS A 290 1.08 20.09 11.01
C LYS A 290 0.57 21.32 10.25
N ILE A 291 -0.52 21.92 10.71
CA ILE A 291 -1.08 23.15 10.13
C ILE A 291 -0.06 24.30 10.26
N GLU A 292 0.51 24.47 11.46
CA GLU A 292 1.49 25.54 11.71
C GLU A 292 2.81 25.32 10.94
N ASP A 293 3.27 24.07 10.82
CA ASP A 293 4.45 23.73 10.02
C ASP A 293 4.29 24.13 8.55
N ILE A 294 3.14 23.79 7.95
CA ILE A 294 2.84 24.12 6.55
C ILE A 294 2.76 25.63 6.37
N LYS A 295 2.09 26.33 7.30
CA LYS A 295 2.01 27.78 7.29
C LYS A 295 3.39 28.43 7.41
N THR A 296 4.25 27.91 8.29
CA THR A 296 5.63 28.40 8.47
C THR A 296 6.44 28.28 7.19
N ASP A 297 6.37 27.12 6.51
CA ASP A 297 7.04 26.92 5.21
C ASP A 297 6.49 27.87 4.14
N TYR A 298 5.16 28.03 4.07
CA TYR A 298 4.51 28.94 3.12
C TYR A 298 4.91 30.41 3.34
N ASP A 299 4.83 30.89 4.59
CA ASP A 299 5.20 32.25 4.96
C ASP A 299 6.66 32.55 4.63
N LEU A 300 7.56 31.58 4.88
CA LEU A 300 8.96 31.68 4.50
C LEU A 300 9.12 31.81 2.98
N ILE A 301 8.45 30.98 2.18
CA ILE A 301 8.52 31.04 0.71
C ILE A 301 8.00 32.39 0.20
N CYS A 302 6.84 32.86 0.69
CA CYS A 302 6.29 34.15 0.30
C CYS A 302 7.17 35.33 0.72
N SER A 303 7.87 35.22 1.86
CA SER A 303 8.76 36.30 2.32
C SER A 303 10.01 36.47 1.45
N VAL A 304 10.52 35.39 0.87
CA VAL A 304 11.75 35.38 0.04
C VAL A 304 11.46 35.41 -1.46
N VAL A 305 10.30 34.94 -1.89
CA VAL A 305 9.80 34.98 -3.28
C VAL A 305 8.39 35.58 -3.29
N PRO A 306 8.25 36.92 -3.20
CA PRO A 306 6.96 37.59 -3.00
C PRO A 306 5.88 37.28 -4.05
N GLU A 307 6.26 37.02 -5.30
CA GLU A 307 5.35 36.62 -6.37
C GLU A 307 4.69 35.26 -6.16
N TYR A 308 5.20 34.43 -5.23
CA TYR A 308 4.56 33.17 -4.86
C TYR A 308 3.23 33.38 -4.13
N SER A 309 3.02 34.56 -3.55
CA SER A 309 1.76 34.96 -2.89
C SER A 309 0.55 35.04 -3.83
N GLN A 310 0.73 34.82 -5.14
CA GLN A 310 -0.37 34.60 -6.07
C GLN A 310 -1.16 33.32 -5.75
N PHE A 311 -0.54 32.34 -5.08
CA PHE A 311 -1.20 31.14 -4.58
C PHE A 311 -1.57 31.35 -3.12
N THR A 312 -2.74 30.86 -2.72
CA THR A 312 -3.19 30.94 -1.33
C THR A 312 -2.50 29.89 -0.45
N LEU A 313 -2.48 30.12 0.86
CA LEU A 313 -2.06 29.11 1.85
C LEU A 313 -2.89 27.82 1.73
N ASN A 314 -4.19 27.92 1.40
CA ASN A 314 -5.03 26.74 1.22
C ASN A 314 -4.57 25.90 0.03
N GLU A 315 -4.37 26.51 -1.13
CA GLU A 315 -3.86 25.83 -2.33
C GLU A 315 -2.48 25.20 -2.07
N PHE A 316 -1.57 25.92 -1.40
CA PHE A 316 -0.28 25.36 -1.01
C PHE A 316 -0.45 24.15 -0.08
N SER A 317 -1.32 24.25 0.93
CA SER A 317 -1.56 23.18 1.90
C SER A 317 -2.10 21.92 1.23
N GLU A 318 -3.07 22.06 0.33
CA GLU A 318 -3.66 20.96 -0.44
C GLU A 318 -2.58 20.22 -1.24
N ILE A 319 -1.78 20.97 -1.99
CA ILE A 319 -0.70 20.40 -2.80
C ILE A 319 0.40 19.83 -1.93
N ARG A 320 0.74 20.46 -0.81
CA ARG A 320 1.71 19.90 0.15
C ARG A 320 1.23 18.52 0.62
N MET A 321 -0.05 18.36 1.00
CA MET A 321 -0.57 17.07 1.44
C MET A 321 -0.64 16.03 0.32
N MET A 322 -0.97 16.46 -0.89
CA MET A 322 -0.91 15.61 -2.08
C MET A 322 0.51 15.10 -2.37
N VAL A 323 1.51 15.97 -2.32
CA VAL A 323 2.92 15.58 -2.50
C VAL A 323 3.30 14.56 -1.43
N SER A 324 2.95 14.81 -0.17
CA SER A 324 3.27 13.92 0.96
C SER A 324 2.69 12.51 0.83
N SER A 325 1.59 12.34 0.07
CA SER A 325 0.89 11.05 -0.08
C SER A 325 1.27 10.29 -1.36
N ARG A 326 1.93 10.92 -2.33
CA ARG A 326 2.05 10.39 -3.71
C ARG A 326 3.47 10.31 -4.28
N ILE A 327 4.46 10.95 -3.65
CA ILE A 327 5.82 10.91 -4.18
C ILE A 327 6.55 9.62 -3.84
N PHE A 328 7.46 9.25 -4.74
CA PHE A 328 8.37 8.12 -4.60
C PHE A 328 9.79 8.65 -4.44
N GLY A 329 10.53 8.10 -3.48
CA GLY A 329 11.97 8.31 -3.39
C GLY A 329 12.69 7.34 -4.32
N MET A 330 13.55 7.84 -5.19
CA MET A 330 14.22 7.03 -6.23
C MET A 330 15.67 7.48 -6.43
N ASN A 331 16.44 6.65 -7.14
CA ASN A 331 17.82 6.95 -7.51
C ASN A 331 17.94 6.94 -9.04
N ILE A 332 18.27 8.09 -9.63
CA ILE A 332 18.38 8.26 -11.07
C ILE A 332 19.83 8.65 -11.37
N ASP A 333 20.52 7.87 -12.20
CA ASP A 333 21.92 8.13 -12.59
C ASP A 333 22.86 8.31 -11.37
N GLY A 334 22.60 7.57 -10.28
CA GLY A 334 23.36 7.64 -9.03
C GLY A 334 23.00 8.82 -8.12
N LYS A 335 22.04 9.67 -8.49
CA LYS A 335 21.53 10.78 -7.68
C LYS A 335 20.19 10.41 -7.01
N LYS A 336 20.14 10.51 -5.68
CA LYS A 336 18.89 10.41 -4.91
C LYS A 336 17.98 11.59 -5.25
N THR A 337 16.73 11.30 -5.60
CA THR A 337 15.67 12.28 -5.85
C THR A 337 14.32 11.76 -5.33
N ASP A 338 13.32 12.63 -5.31
CA ASP A 338 11.95 12.31 -5.00
C ASP A 338 11.06 12.88 -6.12
N GLY A 339 9.95 12.22 -6.44
CA GLY A 339 9.13 12.66 -7.54
C GLY A 339 7.78 12.00 -7.64
N PHE A 340 6.92 12.55 -8.50
CA PHE A 340 5.66 11.91 -8.86
C PHE A 340 5.88 10.94 -10.02
N VAL A 341 5.36 9.73 -9.85
CA VAL A 341 5.38 8.69 -10.87
C VAL A 341 3.93 8.40 -11.26
N PRO A 342 3.46 8.88 -12.43
CA PRO A 342 2.12 8.60 -12.93
C PRO A 342 1.83 7.10 -12.97
N MET A 343 0.56 6.71 -12.80
CA MET A 343 0.10 5.31 -12.64
C MET A 343 0.56 4.63 -11.35
N ALA A 344 1.84 4.73 -10.98
CA ALA A 344 2.37 4.14 -9.75
C ALA A 344 1.71 4.71 -8.48
N ASP A 345 1.46 6.03 -8.45
CA ASP A 345 0.84 6.74 -7.33
C ASP A 345 -0.64 6.42 -7.10
N MET A 346 -1.23 5.57 -7.96
CA MET A 346 -2.63 5.13 -7.87
C MET A 346 -2.78 3.72 -7.31
N LEU A 347 -1.69 2.99 -7.09
CA LEU A 347 -1.75 1.70 -6.39
C LEU A 347 -2.08 1.95 -4.92
N ASN A 348 -3.19 1.38 -4.46
CA ASN A 348 -3.65 1.53 -3.08
C ASN A 348 -2.78 0.72 -2.11
N HIS A 349 -2.80 1.12 -0.83
CA HIS A 349 -2.06 0.46 0.24
C HIS A 349 -2.62 -0.92 0.61
N LYS A 350 -1.76 -1.93 0.68
CA LYS A 350 -2.03 -3.20 1.37
C LYS A 350 -0.75 -3.83 1.92
N ARG A 351 -0.88 -4.53 3.05
CA ARG A 351 0.17 -5.40 3.59
C ARG A 351 -0.31 -6.87 3.62
N PRO A 352 0.56 -7.84 3.30
CA PRO A 352 1.93 -7.69 2.80
C PRO A 352 1.98 -7.07 1.39
N LYS A 353 3.13 -6.48 1.03
CA LYS A 353 3.33 -5.85 -0.28
C LYS A 353 3.12 -6.86 -1.40
N GLN A 354 2.39 -6.48 -2.45
CA GLN A 354 2.20 -7.31 -3.65
C GLN A 354 3.14 -6.93 -4.78
N THR A 355 3.73 -5.74 -4.70
CA THR A 355 4.63 -5.19 -5.70
C THR A 355 5.94 -4.72 -5.05
N SER A 356 6.97 -4.59 -5.88
CA SER A 356 8.20 -3.88 -5.57
C SER A 356 8.50 -2.93 -6.70
N TRP A 357 9.17 -1.83 -6.40
CA TRP A 357 9.48 -0.83 -7.39
C TRP A 357 10.92 -0.35 -7.28
N THR A 358 11.46 0.14 -8.38
CA THR A 358 12.78 0.75 -8.48
C THR A 358 12.82 1.70 -9.67
N TYR A 359 13.78 2.62 -9.68
CA TYR A 359 14.21 3.21 -10.94
C TYR A 359 15.28 2.32 -11.58
N SER A 360 15.18 2.10 -12.89
CA SER A 360 16.13 1.32 -13.68
C SER A 360 16.84 2.26 -14.65
N ASP A 361 18.13 2.52 -14.41
CA ASP A 361 18.95 3.31 -15.32
C ASP A 361 19.09 2.63 -16.70
N GLU A 362 19.16 1.29 -16.73
CA GLU A 362 19.20 0.51 -17.98
C GLU A 362 17.94 0.71 -18.85
N LYS A 363 16.76 0.76 -18.21
CA LYS A 363 15.48 0.97 -18.89
C LYS A 363 15.10 2.45 -18.98
N HIS A 364 15.91 3.35 -18.43
CA HIS A 364 15.64 4.78 -18.31
C HIS A 364 14.24 5.10 -17.74
N GLY A 365 13.81 4.37 -16.71
CA GLY A 365 12.44 4.54 -16.19
C GLY A 365 12.18 3.89 -14.83
N PHE A 366 11.05 4.27 -14.23
CA PHE A 366 10.52 3.68 -13.01
C PHE A 366 9.78 2.38 -13.32
N VAL A 367 10.14 1.31 -12.63
CA VAL A 367 9.67 -0.05 -12.86
C VAL A 367 8.92 -0.55 -11.63
N ILE A 368 7.77 -1.20 -11.84
CA ILE A 368 7.09 -2.00 -10.82
C ILE A 368 7.05 -3.47 -11.27
N GLU A 369 7.44 -4.36 -10.35
CA GLU A 369 7.37 -5.81 -10.50
C GLU A 369 6.40 -6.41 -9.49
N ALA A 370 5.70 -7.47 -9.89
CA ALA A 370 4.83 -8.23 -9.01
C ALA A 370 5.63 -9.20 -8.14
N LEU A 371 5.37 -9.24 -6.83
CA LEU A 371 6.02 -10.16 -5.88
C LEU A 371 5.26 -11.47 -5.69
N LYS A 372 4.05 -11.57 -6.23
CA LYS A 372 3.21 -12.76 -6.19
C LYS A 372 2.32 -12.80 -7.44
N ASP A 373 1.69 -13.94 -7.67
CA ASP A 373 0.64 -14.06 -8.67
C ASP A 373 -0.56 -13.18 -8.27
N ILE A 374 -1.13 -12.48 -9.25
CA ILE A 374 -2.32 -11.64 -9.11
C ILE A 374 -3.31 -12.07 -10.19
N GLY A 375 -4.55 -12.37 -9.77
CA GLY A 375 -5.61 -12.79 -10.67
C GLY A 375 -6.03 -11.67 -11.61
N ARG A 376 -6.56 -12.01 -12.78
CA ARG A 376 -7.25 -11.04 -13.64
C ARG A 376 -8.38 -10.39 -12.84
N ASN A 377 -8.61 -9.10 -13.06
CA ASN A 377 -9.62 -8.29 -12.38
C ASN A 377 -9.33 -7.97 -10.91
N GLU A 378 -8.32 -8.60 -10.28
CA GLU A 378 -7.93 -8.29 -8.90
C GLU A 378 -7.23 -6.94 -8.81
N GLN A 379 -7.48 -6.23 -7.71
CA GLN A 379 -6.78 -4.98 -7.43
C GLN A 379 -5.30 -5.25 -7.14
N VAL A 380 -4.42 -4.47 -7.78
CA VAL A 380 -2.97 -4.50 -7.57
C VAL A 380 -2.64 -3.47 -6.49
N TYR A 381 -2.05 -3.94 -5.40
CA TYR A 381 -1.72 -3.09 -4.25
C TYR A 381 -0.20 -2.90 -4.11
N ASP A 382 0.19 -1.68 -3.75
CA ASP A 382 1.53 -1.41 -3.20
C ASP A 382 1.47 -1.33 -1.67
N SER A 383 2.61 -1.26 -1.01
CA SER A 383 2.72 -1.01 0.42
C SER A 383 3.48 0.27 0.68
N TYR A 384 2.77 1.28 1.19
CA TYR A 384 3.36 2.53 1.69
C TYR A 384 4.26 2.34 2.94
N GLY A 385 4.42 1.10 3.41
CA GLY A 385 5.29 0.70 4.52
C GLY A 385 4.51 0.37 5.80
N LYS A 386 5.20 -0.15 6.82
CA LYS A 386 4.62 -0.30 8.17
C LYS A 386 4.56 1.10 8.81
N LYS A 387 3.37 1.67 8.97
CA LYS A 387 3.13 2.97 9.61
C LYS A 387 1.96 2.87 10.58
N CYS A 388 1.97 3.69 11.62
CA CYS A 388 0.82 3.86 12.51
C CYS A 388 -0.32 4.62 11.83
N ASN A 389 -1.52 4.45 12.36
CA ASN A 389 -2.70 5.16 11.88
C ASN A 389 -2.60 6.68 12.02
N SER A 390 -1.88 7.23 13.01
CA SER A 390 -1.62 8.67 13.04
C SER A 390 -0.88 9.14 11.77
N ARG A 391 0.08 8.35 11.26
CA ARG A 391 0.81 8.71 10.03
C ARG A 391 -0.03 8.51 8.78
N PHE A 392 -0.80 7.43 8.69
CA PHE A 392 -1.73 7.20 7.57
C PHE A 392 -2.78 8.30 7.50
N PHE A 393 -3.41 8.61 8.63
CA PHE A 393 -4.49 9.57 8.65
C PHE A 393 -3.98 10.99 8.37
N LEU A 394 -2.91 11.41 9.04
CA LEU A 394 -2.36 12.75 8.88
C LEU A 394 -1.82 12.98 7.47
N ASN A 395 -1.11 12.00 6.88
CA ASN A 395 -0.37 12.22 5.63
C ASN A 395 -1.01 11.60 4.38
N TYR A 396 -2.04 10.76 4.54
CA TYR A 396 -2.71 10.08 3.42
C TYR A 396 -4.25 10.16 3.49
N GLY A 397 -4.82 10.65 4.60
CA GLY A 397 -6.27 10.87 4.72
C GLY A 397 -7.11 9.59 4.85
N PHE A 398 -6.53 8.50 5.36
CA PHE A 398 -7.27 7.27 5.64
C PHE A 398 -6.71 6.53 6.87
N ILE A 399 -7.52 5.63 7.43
CA ILE A 399 -7.15 4.74 8.53
C ILE A 399 -7.08 3.30 8.03
N VAL A 400 -6.09 2.54 8.50
CA VAL A 400 -6.05 1.08 8.31
C VAL A 400 -6.69 0.42 9.52
N GLU A 401 -7.79 -0.30 9.31
CA GLU A 401 -8.40 -1.12 10.34
C GLU A 401 -7.46 -2.27 10.75
N ASN A 402 -7.42 -2.61 12.05
CA ASN A 402 -6.56 -3.67 12.60
C ASN A 402 -5.06 -3.51 12.27
N ASN A 403 -4.57 -2.27 12.19
CA ASN A 403 -3.18 -1.94 11.88
C ASN A 403 -2.22 -2.36 13.02
N ASP A 404 -1.32 -3.31 12.72
CA ASP A 404 -0.25 -3.82 13.60
C ASP A 404 0.92 -2.83 13.81
N GLY A 405 0.87 -1.66 13.18
CA GLY A 405 1.82 -0.58 13.35
C GLY A 405 1.31 0.57 14.22
N ASN A 406 0.14 0.45 14.85
CA ASN A 406 -0.42 1.52 15.67
C ASN A 406 0.42 1.81 16.92
N GLU A 407 0.46 3.08 17.29
CA GLU A 407 1.22 3.59 18.42
C GLU A 407 0.49 4.79 19.03
N VAL A 408 0.77 5.06 20.31
CA VAL A 408 0.29 6.25 21.03
C VAL A 408 1.49 7.01 21.57
N PRO A 409 1.55 8.34 21.39
CA PRO A 409 2.62 9.11 22.01
C PRO A 409 2.37 9.33 23.51
N LEU A 410 3.35 9.00 24.35
CA LEU A 410 3.37 9.33 25.78
C LEU A 410 4.55 10.25 26.10
N LYS A 411 4.30 11.30 26.88
CA LYS A 411 5.38 12.15 27.44
C LYS A 411 5.65 11.70 28.86
N ILE A 412 6.89 11.27 29.13
CA ILE A 412 7.27 10.88 30.48
C ILE A 412 8.24 11.89 31.06
N TYR A 413 7.86 12.44 32.20
CA TYR A 413 8.65 13.39 32.97
C TYR A 413 9.48 12.66 34.02
N TYR A 414 10.63 13.23 34.37
CA TYR A 414 11.32 12.84 35.59
C TYR A 414 10.40 13.09 36.81
N PRO A 415 10.37 12.20 37.82
CA PRO A 415 9.61 12.43 39.04
C PRO A 415 10.08 13.74 39.70
N GLU A 416 9.13 14.59 40.09
CA GLU A 416 9.47 15.84 40.79
C GLU A 416 10.15 15.58 42.15
N SER A 417 9.88 14.43 42.75
CA SER A 417 10.49 13.98 44.00
C SER A 417 11.89 13.37 43.83
N ASP A 418 12.40 13.24 42.61
CA ASP A 418 13.71 12.64 42.35
C ASP A 418 14.83 13.66 42.60
N ASP A 419 15.48 13.56 43.76
CA ASP A 419 16.63 14.39 44.16
C ASP A 419 17.88 14.16 43.29
N LYS A 420 17.89 13.10 42.48
CA LYS A 420 18.98 12.74 41.56
C LYS A 420 18.64 13.07 40.10
N LYS A 421 17.52 13.76 39.83
CA LYS A 421 17.06 14.12 38.48
C LYS A 421 18.15 14.81 37.65
N ASP A 422 18.82 15.82 38.20
CA ASP A 422 19.82 16.59 37.45
C ASP A 422 21.05 15.75 37.10
N MET A 423 21.52 14.94 38.06
CA MET A 423 22.60 13.99 37.81
C MET A 423 22.21 12.97 36.73
N LYS A 424 20.99 12.44 36.73
CA LYS A 424 20.50 11.53 35.68
C LYS A 424 20.49 12.21 34.30
N LYS A 425 20.03 13.45 34.21
CA LYS A 425 20.06 14.24 32.96
C LYS A 425 21.49 14.40 32.43
N GLU A 426 22.42 14.75 33.31
CA GLU A 426 23.85 14.87 32.98
C GLU A 426 24.44 13.54 32.50
N MET A 427 24.08 12.41 33.12
CA MET A 427 24.58 11.07 32.75
C MET A 427 24.32 10.70 31.28
N ILE A 428 23.19 11.16 30.71
CA ILE A 428 22.80 10.87 29.33
C ILE A 428 22.98 12.06 28.39
N GLY A 429 23.45 13.21 28.90
CA GLY A 429 23.64 14.43 28.12
C GLY A 429 22.34 15.06 27.59
N ASP A 430 21.20 14.78 28.22
CA ASP A 430 19.89 15.30 27.82
C ASP A 430 19.24 16.04 29.00
N LEU A 431 19.21 17.37 28.89
CA LEU A 431 18.68 18.26 29.93
C LEU A 431 17.15 18.43 29.88
N SER A 432 16.48 17.78 28.92
CA SER A 432 15.02 17.87 28.76
C SER A 432 14.28 17.38 30.01
N ASP A 433 13.19 18.05 30.37
CA ASP A 433 12.37 17.65 31.52
C ASP A 433 11.52 16.39 31.28
N PHE A 434 11.32 16.05 30.02
CA PHE A 434 10.59 14.86 29.62
C PHE A 434 11.20 14.26 28.35
N LYS A 435 10.89 12.99 28.11
CA LYS A 435 11.09 12.34 26.83
C LYS A 435 9.75 11.86 26.28
N LYS A 436 9.55 12.02 24.97
CA LYS A 436 8.35 11.54 24.25
C LYS A 436 8.65 10.16 23.69
N PHE A 437 7.78 9.19 24.00
CA PHE A 437 7.81 7.84 23.47
C PHE A 437 6.61 7.57 22.59
N ARG A 438 6.77 6.68 21.62
CA ARG A 438 5.67 6.09 20.86
C ARG A 438 5.52 4.66 21.33
N VAL A 439 4.49 4.40 22.13
CA VAL A 439 4.24 3.10 22.74
C VAL A 439 3.22 2.31 21.92
N THR A 440 3.36 0.99 21.91
CA THR A 440 2.48 0.07 21.17
C THR A 440 1.88 -0.96 22.12
N ASP A 441 0.93 -1.77 21.64
CA ASP A 441 0.35 -2.87 22.41
C ASP A 441 1.17 -4.17 22.33
N ASN A 442 2.45 -4.09 21.94
CA ASN A 442 3.35 -5.23 21.84
C ASN A 442 4.69 -4.96 22.52
N PHE A 443 4.84 -5.46 23.75
CA PHE A 443 6.06 -5.32 24.56
C PHE A 443 7.32 -5.97 23.97
N ASN A 444 7.21 -6.69 22.85
CA ASN A 444 8.36 -7.26 22.15
C ASN A 444 8.98 -6.32 21.11
N GLU A 445 8.34 -5.19 20.80
CA GLU A 445 8.88 -4.23 19.84
C GLU A 445 10.02 -3.41 20.44
N GLY A 446 10.97 -2.98 19.60
CA GLY A 446 12.12 -2.19 20.03
C GLY A 446 11.74 -0.86 20.68
N SER A 447 10.65 -0.24 20.23
CA SER A 447 10.07 0.97 20.83
C SER A 447 9.64 0.74 22.29
N MET A 448 9.00 -0.39 22.57
CA MET A 448 8.59 -0.76 23.92
C MET A 448 9.78 -1.14 24.80
N HIS A 449 10.80 -1.79 24.24
CA HIS A 449 12.06 -2.03 24.97
C HIS A 449 12.71 -0.69 25.39
N GLU A 450 12.87 0.24 24.46
CA GLU A 450 13.44 1.57 24.76
C GLU A 450 12.60 2.30 25.81
N PHE A 451 11.28 2.28 25.69
CA PHE A 451 10.37 2.88 26.66
C PHE A 451 10.56 2.29 28.07
N MET A 452 10.53 0.96 28.20
CA MET A 452 10.67 0.30 29.50
C MET A 452 12.05 0.51 30.11
N SER A 453 13.12 0.46 29.32
CA SER A 453 14.49 0.71 29.79
C SER A 453 14.67 2.15 30.30
N TRP A 454 14.12 3.13 29.58
CA TRP A 454 14.18 4.52 30.03
C TRP A 454 13.31 4.75 31.26
N MET A 455 12.15 4.10 31.36
CA MET A 455 11.33 4.15 32.58
C MET A 455 12.10 3.59 33.78
N ARG A 456 12.83 2.48 33.63
CA ARG A 456 13.71 1.94 34.68
C ARG A 456 14.73 2.96 35.12
N PHE A 457 15.41 3.62 34.17
CA PHE A 457 16.37 4.69 34.46
C PHE A 457 15.77 5.80 35.31
N VAL A 458 14.62 6.32 34.86
CA VAL A 458 13.99 7.48 35.48
C VAL A 458 13.40 7.15 36.85
N GLU A 459 12.78 5.98 37.00
CA GLU A 459 12.17 5.53 38.27
C GLU A 459 13.18 4.92 39.26
N TYR A 460 14.47 4.82 38.90
CA TYR A 460 15.48 4.20 39.77
C TYR A 460 15.94 5.15 40.86
N ASP A 461 15.52 4.90 42.10
CA ASP A 461 15.84 5.70 43.30
C ASP A 461 16.73 4.96 44.31
N GLU A 462 17.09 3.70 44.04
CA GLU A 462 17.85 2.84 44.94
C GLU A 462 19.34 3.23 44.95
N ASN A 463 20.24 2.35 44.52
CA ASN A 463 21.67 2.60 44.55
C ASN A 463 22.17 3.18 43.22
N ILE A 464 22.34 4.51 43.14
CA ILE A 464 22.77 5.21 41.92
C ILE A 464 24.11 4.69 41.37
N THR A 465 24.99 4.15 42.22
CA THR A 465 26.26 3.55 41.78
C THR A 465 26.03 2.44 40.75
N LEU A 466 24.90 1.74 40.79
CA LEU A 466 24.55 0.77 39.75
C LEU A 466 24.42 1.42 38.36
N LEU A 467 23.78 2.59 38.28
CA LEU A 467 23.68 3.32 37.01
C LEU A 467 25.04 3.85 36.56
N ILE A 468 25.89 4.29 37.50
CA ILE A 468 27.27 4.71 37.23
C ILE A 468 28.08 3.53 36.68
N ASP A 469 27.92 2.34 37.23
CA ASP A 469 28.59 1.12 36.76
C ASP A 469 28.13 0.75 35.33
N TYR A 470 26.82 0.85 35.05
CA TYR A 470 26.32 0.66 33.69
C TYR A 470 26.89 1.69 32.73
N GLN A 471 27.01 2.94 33.16
CA GLN A 471 27.62 4.00 32.36
C GLN A 471 29.10 3.75 32.10
N ALA A 472 29.86 3.35 33.12
CA ALA A 472 31.28 3.00 33.00
C ALA A 472 31.49 1.79 32.06
N ARG A 473 30.63 0.76 32.15
CA ARG A 473 30.67 -0.41 31.26
C ARG A 473 30.40 -0.01 29.81
N ALA A 474 29.39 0.83 29.57
CA ALA A 474 29.08 1.34 28.23
C ALA A 474 30.25 2.13 27.63
N ALA A 475 30.98 2.89 28.45
CA ALA A 475 32.19 3.61 28.01
C ALA A 475 33.39 2.69 27.71
N SER A 476 33.43 1.49 28.31
CA SER A 476 34.55 0.53 28.18
C SER A 476 34.43 -0.45 27.01
N GLN A 477 33.26 -0.56 26.37
CA GLN A 477 33.06 -1.43 25.22
C GLN A 477 33.60 -0.75 23.94
N THR A 478 34.59 -1.37 23.28
CA THR A 478 35.13 -0.93 21.99
C THR A 478 34.02 -0.87 20.93
N PRO A 479 34.06 0.09 19.98
CA PRO A 479 33.00 0.20 18.98
C PRO A 479 33.05 -1.02 18.08
N VAL A 480 32.03 -1.88 18.19
CA VAL A 480 31.68 -2.77 17.09
C VAL A 480 31.18 -1.86 15.98
N ASN A 481 31.78 -1.96 14.79
CA ASN A 481 31.29 -1.29 13.59
C ASN A 481 29.82 -1.68 13.41
N ASP A 482 28.91 -0.77 13.74
CA ASP A 482 27.50 -0.89 13.42
C ASP A 482 27.39 -0.62 11.91
N SER A 483 27.43 -1.68 11.11
CA SER A 483 27.36 -1.60 9.64
C SER A 483 25.99 -1.18 9.12
N ASP A 484 25.03 -0.92 10.02
CA ASP A 484 23.63 -0.71 9.69
C ASP A 484 23.20 0.78 9.74
N SER A 485 24.13 1.72 9.95
CA SER A 485 23.84 3.16 9.76
C SER A 485 24.18 3.56 8.31
N GLU A 486 23.17 3.70 7.45
CA GLU A 486 23.31 4.23 6.08
C GLU A 486 23.85 5.68 6.02
N ASP A 487 23.89 6.37 7.15
CA ASP A 487 24.40 7.73 7.27
C ASP A 487 25.71 7.67 8.06
N GLY A 488 26.85 7.75 7.38
CA GLY A 488 28.21 7.70 7.95
C GLY A 488 28.60 8.86 8.89
N TYR A 489 27.67 9.36 9.70
CA TYR A 489 27.93 10.27 10.80
C TYR A 489 28.34 9.49 12.05
N ASN A 490 29.57 9.72 12.50
CA ASN A 490 29.98 9.36 13.85
C ASN A 490 29.06 10.10 14.84
N ASP A 491 28.14 9.40 15.51
CA ASP A 491 27.27 9.95 16.54
C ASP A 491 28.14 10.58 17.67
N PRO A 492 28.08 11.91 17.88
CA PRO A 492 28.84 12.57 18.93
C PRO A 492 28.35 12.22 20.34
N ASN A 493 27.21 11.53 20.49
CA ASN A 493 26.66 11.06 21.77
C ASN A 493 27.05 9.61 22.09
N LYS A 494 28.30 9.20 21.79
CA LYS A 494 28.87 7.93 22.28
C LYS A 494 29.00 7.97 23.82
N GLY A 495 27.99 7.44 24.51
CA GLY A 495 27.87 7.37 25.97
C GLY A 495 26.69 6.50 26.39
N PHE A 496 26.50 6.29 27.71
CA PHE A 496 25.42 5.48 28.28
C PHE A 496 24.05 5.88 27.75
N LYS A 497 23.41 5.00 26.98
CA LYS A 497 22.06 5.21 26.46
C LYS A 497 21.10 4.46 27.39
N ALA A 498 20.31 5.20 28.18
CA ALA A 498 19.31 4.66 29.10
C ALA A 498 18.29 3.67 28.47
N LYS A 499 18.28 3.56 27.13
CA LYS A 499 17.48 2.62 26.34
C LYS A 499 17.89 1.15 26.47
N ASP A 500 19.08 0.86 27.01
CA ASP A 500 19.63 -0.50 27.11
C ASP A 500 19.69 -1.03 28.56
N LEU A 501 18.96 -0.41 29.48
CA LEU A 501 18.93 -0.82 30.87
C LEU A 501 18.07 -2.09 31.09
N PRO A 502 18.68 -3.18 31.61
CA PRO A 502 17.92 -4.38 31.96
C PRO A 502 17.03 -4.12 33.18
N PRO A 503 16.08 -5.02 33.48
CA PRO A 503 15.37 -5.00 34.75
C PRO A 503 16.35 -4.95 35.93
N LEU A 504 16.19 -3.98 36.83
CA LEU A 504 17.18 -3.69 37.87
C LEU A 504 16.86 -4.36 39.20
N SER A 505 15.60 -4.27 39.64
CA SER A 505 15.12 -4.85 40.89
C SER A 505 13.60 -5.02 40.83
N ILE A 506 13.02 -5.83 41.72
CA ILE A 506 11.56 -5.93 41.87
C ILE A 506 10.96 -4.57 42.26
N ARG A 507 11.62 -3.79 43.13
CA ARG A 507 11.15 -2.47 43.58
C ARG A 507 11.09 -1.48 42.41
N ASN A 508 12.15 -1.41 41.61
CA ASN A 508 12.20 -0.52 40.45
C ASN A 508 11.18 -0.95 39.38
N GLU A 509 11.06 -2.24 39.07
CA GLU A 509 10.10 -2.70 38.05
C GLU A 509 8.65 -2.44 38.48
N LYS A 510 8.32 -2.55 39.79
CA LYS A 510 7.00 -2.14 40.31
C LYS A 510 6.72 -0.66 40.07
N LYS A 511 7.70 0.23 40.32
CA LYS A 511 7.54 1.66 40.05
C LYS A 511 7.34 1.95 38.57
N VAL A 512 8.13 1.29 37.71
CA VAL A 512 7.99 1.40 36.24
C VAL A 512 6.59 1.01 35.78
N LEU A 513 6.07 -0.12 36.24
CA LEU A 513 4.73 -0.59 35.86
C LEU A 513 3.63 0.33 36.40
N LEU A 514 3.75 0.82 37.65
CA LEU A 514 2.82 1.79 38.22
C LEU A 514 2.83 3.11 37.46
N ARG A 515 4.02 3.62 37.09
CA ARG A 515 4.17 4.84 36.31
C ARG A 515 3.58 4.67 34.91
N MET A 516 3.87 3.56 34.24
CA MET A 516 3.27 3.23 32.93
C MET A 516 1.74 3.22 33.01
N LYS A 517 1.17 2.54 34.03
CA LYS A 517 -0.27 2.53 34.28
C LYS A 517 -0.83 3.94 34.48
N LEU A 518 -0.19 4.74 35.32
CA LEU A 518 -0.64 6.09 35.65
C LEU A 518 -0.65 7.00 34.42
N GLU A 519 0.43 7.01 33.64
CA GLU A 519 0.54 7.86 32.45
C GLU A 519 -0.43 7.40 31.35
N ALA A 520 -0.62 6.09 31.17
CA ALA A 520 -1.62 5.57 30.23
C ALA A 520 -3.05 5.95 30.65
N ALA A 521 -3.40 5.77 31.93
CA ALA A 521 -4.72 6.11 32.46
C ALA A 521 -4.99 7.62 32.40
N LYS A 522 -3.96 8.46 32.60
CA LYS A 522 -4.06 9.91 32.48
C LYS A 522 -4.43 10.34 31.06
N VAL A 523 -3.81 9.73 30.04
CA VAL A 523 -4.15 10.02 28.64
C VAL A 523 -5.54 9.47 28.30
N GLU A 524 -5.88 8.27 28.74
CA GLU A 524 -7.21 7.67 28.51
C GLU A 524 -8.34 8.49 29.15
N ALA A 525 -8.13 9.04 30.34
CA ALA A 525 -9.10 9.90 31.01
C ALA A 525 -9.31 11.26 30.32
N GLY A 526 -8.44 11.63 29.37
CA GLY A 526 -8.57 12.86 28.60
C GLY A 526 -9.61 12.78 27.47
N TYR A 527 -10.03 11.57 27.07
CA TYR A 527 -11.03 11.40 26.01
C TYR A 527 -12.45 11.63 26.55
N PRO A 528 -13.35 12.25 25.76
CA PRO A 528 -14.74 12.48 26.18
C PRO A 528 -15.57 11.19 26.20
N THR A 529 -15.11 10.15 25.51
CA THR A 529 -15.79 8.85 25.40
C THR A 529 -14.85 7.70 25.77
N THR A 530 -15.43 6.64 26.30
CA THR A 530 -14.76 5.37 26.56
C THR A 530 -14.47 4.60 25.26
N TYR A 531 -13.66 3.54 25.37
CA TYR A 531 -13.38 2.64 24.24
C TYR A 531 -14.64 1.89 23.80
N GLU A 532 -15.45 1.39 24.74
CA GLU A 532 -16.70 0.68 24.46
C GLU A 532 -17.73 1.57 23.75
N GLU A 533 -17.87 2.83 24.16
CA GLU A 533 -18.78 3.78 23.50
C GLU A 533 -18.36 4.03 22.04
N ASP A 534 -17.06 4.17 21.78
CA ASP A 534 -16.57 4.34 20.40
C ASP A 534 -16.81 3.11 19.53
N LEU A 535 -16.61 1.92 20.08
CA LEU A 535 -16.91 0.68 19.37
C LEU A 535 -18.41 0.58 19.08
N ALA A 536 -19.27 0.90 20.05
CA ALA A 536 -20.71 0.89 19.84
C ALA A 536 -21.14 1.87 18.74
N LEU A 537 -20.52 3.05 18.65
CA LEU A 537 -20.76 4.01 17.55
C LEU A 537 -20.29 3.46 16.19
N LEU A 538 -19.11 2.83 16.14
CA LEU A 538 -18.57 2.22 14.93
C LEU A 538 -19.39 1.01 14.45
N GLU A 539 -19.96 0.24 15.39
CA GLU A 539 -20.81 -0.92 15.11
C GLU A 539 -22.20 -0.50 14.64
N ALA A 540 -22.76 0.56 15.22
CA ALA A 540 -24.04 1.11 14.77
C ALA A 540 -23.93 1.66 13.35
N ASP A 541 -22.85 2.39 13.04
CA ASP A 541 -22.53 3.00 11.74
C ASP A 541 -23.64 3.92 11.13
N GLU A 542 -24.71 4.19 11.89
CA GLU A 542 -25.84 4.98 11.43
C GLU A 542 -25.46 6.47 11.33
N GLY A 543 -25.35 6.98 10.10
CA GLY A 543 -25.16 8.39 9.82
C GLY A 543 -23.72 8.91 10.01
N LEU A 544 -22.74 8.02 10.18
CA LEU A 544 -21.34 8.42 10.24
C LEU A 544 -20.83 8.87 8.86
N THR A 545 -20.21 10.04 8.81
CA THR A 545 -19.43 10.44 7.63
C THR A 545 -18.12 9.65 7.56
N PHE A 546 -17.47 9.63 6.40
CA PHE A 546 -16.16 9.00 6.23
C PHE A 546 -15.12 9.54 7.24
N ASN A 547 -15.12 10.85 7.46
CA ASN A 547 -14.18 11.51 8.37
C ASN A 547 -14.49 11.16 9.82
N THR A 548 -15.75 11.24 10.24
CA THR A 548 -16.15 10.89 11.61
C THR A 548 -15.83 9.42 11.92
N ARG A 549 -16.10 8.50 10.98
CA ARG A 549 -15.71 7.09 11.13
C ARG A 549 -14.20 6.92 11.30
N ASN A 550 -13.38 7.57 10.48
CA ASN A 550 -11.91 7.50 10.61
C ASN A 550 -11.42 8.12 11.93
N VAL A 551 -12.03 9.19 12.42
CA VAL A 551 -11.70 9.75 13.74
C VAL A 551 -12.02 8.76 14.85
N LEU A 552 -13.18 8.12 14.82
CA LEU A 552 -13.55 7.08 15.79
C LEU A 552 -12.56 5.91 15.78
N LEU A 553 -12.17 5.43 14.60
CA LEU A 553 -11.14 4.40 14.44
C LEU A 553 -9.77 4.84 14.99
N MET A 554 -9.40 6.11 14.77
CA MET A 554 -8.14 6.68 15.28
C MET A 554 -8.14 6.67 16.82
N ARG A 555 -9.13 7.31 17.45
CA ARG A 555 -9.16 7.46 18.92
C ARG A 555 -9.43 6.14 19.66
N SER A 556 -10.23 5.24 19.09
CA SER A 556 -10.44 3.90 19.65
C SER A 556 -9.17 3.05 19.55
N GLY A 557 -8.40 3.18 18.47
CA GLY A 557 -7.08 2.56 18.33
C GLY A 557 -6.08 3.03 19.40
N GLU A 558 -6.07 4.31 19.73
CA GLU A 558 -5.24 4.84 20.81
C GLU A 558 -5.66 4.29 22.18
N LYS A 559 -6.96 4.35 22.49
CA LYS A 559 -7.51 3.82 23.74
C LYS A 559 -7.24 2.33 23.92
N LYS A 560 -7.31 1.54 22.85
CA LYS A 560 -6.96 0.11 22.88
C LYS A 560 -5.54 -0.12 23.37
N ILE A 561 -4.57 0.66 22.88
CA ILE A 561 -3.16 0.55 23.31
C ILE A 561 -3.04 0.96 24.78
N LEU A 562 -3.62 2.11 25.16
CA LEU A 562 -3.57 2.62 26.54
C LEU A 562 -4.13 1.60 27.55
N ARG A 563 -5.30 1.01 27.25
CA ARG A 563 -5.90 -0.03 28.08
C ARG A 563 -5.03 -1.27 28.17
N HIS A 564 -4.42 -1.68 27.07
CA HIS A 564 -3.51 -2.83 27.10
C HIS A 564 -2.30 -2.58 28.02
N LEU A 565 -1.74 -1.36 28.04
CA LEU A 565 -0.67 -1.00 28.98
C LEU A 565 -1.15 -1.07 30.43
N ILE A 566 -2.34 -0.55 30.73
CA ILE A 566 -2.96 -0.58 32.06
C ILE A 566 -3.20 -2.03 32.52
N GLU A 567 -3.85 -2.84 31.68
CA GLU A 567 -4.10 -4.27 31.92
C GLU A 567 -2.79 -5.03 32.18
N THR A 568 -1.79 -4.82 31.33
CA THR A 568 -0.49 -5.47 31.47
C THR A 568 0.19 -5.05 32.76
N ALA A 569 0.18 -3.76 33.12
CA ALA A 569 0.73 -3.29 34.40
C ALA A 569 0.06 -3.98 35.60
N ASP A 570 -1.26 -4.05 35.62
CA ASP A 570 -2.01 -4.67 36.72
C ASP A 570 -1.73 -6.16 36.87
N ILE A 571 -1.60 -6.88 35.75
CA ILE A 571 -1.20 -8.28 35.76
C ILE A 571 0.22 -8.40 36.28
N MET A 572 1.19 -7.69 35.69
CA MET A 572 2.60 -7.82 36.03
C MET A 572 2.92 -7.44 37.48
N LEU A 573 2.21 -6.45 38.04
CA LEU A 573 2.35 -6.09 39.45
C LEU A 573 2.00 -7.24 40.39
N ARG A 574 0.92 -7.99 40.12
CA ARG A 574 0.57 -9.20 40.88
C ARG A 574 1.64 -10.29 40.75
N TYR A 575 2.16 -10.48 39.55
CA TYR A 575 3.20 -11.47 39.29
C TYR A 575 4.53 -11.17 40.00
N LEU A 576 4.85 -9.89 40.23
CA LEU A 576 6.01 -9.46 41.01
C LEU A 576 5.88 -9.73 42.52
N ASP A 577 4.68 -10.06 43.01
CA ASP A 577 4.44 -10.48 44.40
C ASP A 577 4.52 -12.01 44.59
N TYR A 578 4.62 -12.77 43.49
CA TYR A 578 4.66 -14.23 43.54
C TYR A 578 6.09 -14.78 43.64
N GLY A 579 6.22 -15.95 44.28
CA GLY A 579 7.42 -16.80 44.12
C GLY A 579 7.34 -17.65 42.85
N LEU A 580 8.48 -18.22 42.40
CA LEU A 580 8.59 -18.94 41.11
C LEU A 580 7.57 -20.06 40.91
N THR A 581 7.27 -20.83 41.97
CA THR A 581 6.31 -21.93 41.89
C THR A 581 4.90 -21.40 41.61
N GLU A 582 4.51 -20.34 42.32
CA GLU A 582 3.20 -19.72 42.16
C GLU A 582 3.10 -19.03 40.79
N THR A 583 4.14 -18.31 40.36
CA THR A 583 4.22 -17.75 39.00
C THR A 583 3.96 -18.80 37.94
N ARG A 584 4.61 -19.97 37.99
CA ARG A 584 4.43 -21.05 37.00
C ARG A 584 3.03 -21.67 37.03
N LYS A 585 2.41 -21.71 38.21
CA LYS A 585 1.04 -22.20 38.38
C LYS A 585 0.05 -21.21 37.77
N GLN A 586 0.12 -19.94 38.18
CA GLN A 586 -0.75 -18.86 37.72
C GLN A 586 -0.67 -18.65 36.20
N MET A 587 0.52 -18.77 35.60
CA MET A 587 0.66 -18.67 34.13
C MET A 587 -0.14 -19.73 33.35
N LYS A 588 -0.55 -20.84 33.98
CA LYS A 588 -1.40 -21.88 33.35
C LYS A 588 -2.89 -21.61 33.53
N GLU A 589 -3.25 -20.84 34.56
CA GLU A 589 -4.63 -20.53 34.95
C GLU A 589 -5.09 -19.20 34.32
N ASP A 590 -4.20 -18.21 34.26
CA ASP A 590 -4.46 -16.90 33.69
C ASP A 590 -4.54 -16.92 32.16
N LYS A 591 -5.52 -16.20 31.60
CA LYS A 591 -5.62 -15.93 30.16
C LYS A 591 -4.67 -14.80 29.74
N LEU A 592 -3.39 -15.10 29.66
CA LEU A 592 -2.35 -14.13 29.30
C LEU A 592 -2.26 -13.91 27.78
N LYS A 593 -2.02 -12.66 27.37
CA LYS A 593 -1.61 -12.35 25.99
C LYS A 593 -0.15 -12.80 25.78
N LYS A 594 0.22 -13.04 24.51
CA LYS A 594 1.54 -13.61 24.16
C LYS A 594 2.71 -12.73 24.64
N ASP A 595 2.58 -11.42 24.50
CA ASP A 595 3.56 -10.43 24.94
C ASP A 595 3.69 -10.39 26.47
N GLN A 596 2.56 -10.51 27.20
CA GLN A 596 2.52 -10.61 28.66
C GLN A 596 3.27 -11.85 29.17
N GLU A 597 3.06 -13.01 28.53
CA GLU A 597 3.84 -14.21 28.87
C GLU A 597 5.34 -14.02 28.65
N VAL A 598 5.72 -13.37 27.55
CA VAL A 598 7.13 -13.10 27.25
C VAL A 598 7.72 -12.17 28.29
N TYR A 599 7.00 -11.13 28.70
CA TYR A 599 7.43 -10.23 29.76
C TYR A 599 7.62 -10.98 31.09
N ILE A 600 6.69 -11.86 31.49
CA ILE A 600 6.86 -12.69 32.69
C ILE A 600 8.13 -13.55 32.60
N LYS A 601 8.36 -14.21 31.47
CA LYS A 601 9.51 -15.11 31.26
C LYS A 601 10.84 -14.36 31.22
N LYS A 602 10.89 -13.18 30.59
CA LYS A 602 12.13 -12.42 30.34
C LYS A 602 12.47 -11.40 31.42
N VAL A 603 11.48 -10.90 32.15
CA VAL A 603 11.65 -9.83 33.14
C VAL A 603 11.35 -10.33 34.55
N ILE A 604 10.12 -10.80 34.78
CA ILE A 604 9.66 -11.12 36.14
C ILE A 604 10.38 -12.35 36.71
N GLN A 605 10.43 -13.47 35.99
CA GLN A 605 11.07 -14.69 36.48
C GLN A 605 12.57 -14.50 36.81
N PRO A 606 13.38 -13.80 35.98
CA PRO A 606 14.74 -13.44 36.35
C PRO A 606 14.80 -12.59 37.63
N LEU A 607 13.96 -11.57 37.77
CA LEU A 607 13.94 -10.73 38.97
C LEU A 607 13.61 -11.53 40.24
N ILE A 608 12.62 -12.43 40.20
CA ILE A 608 12.26 -13.31 41.32
C ILE A 608 13.41 -14.27 41.69
N LYS A 609 14.23 -14.69 40.72
CA LYS A 609 15.42 -15.54 40.99
C LYS A 609 16.56 -14.76 41.64
N MET A 610 16.61 -13.44 41.43
CA MET A 610 17.66 -12.57 41.94
C MET A 610 17.34 -12.01 43.34
N SER A 611 16.05 -11.89 43.67
CA SER A 611 15.54 -11.55 45.02
C SER A 611 15.59 -12.74 45.96
#